data_AF-A0A4S1E3J7-F1
#
_entry.id   AF-A0A4S1E3J7-F1
#
_cell.length_a   1.000
_cell.length_b   1.000
_cell.length_c   1.000
_cell.angle_alpha   90.00
_cell.angle_beta   90.00
_cell.angle_gamma   90.00
#
_symmetry.space_group_name_H-M   'P 1'
#
loop_
_entity.id
_entity.type
_entity.pdbx_description
1 polymer ?
#
loop_
_entity_poly.entity_id
_entity_poly.type
_entity_poly.pdbx_seq_one_letter_code
_entity_poly.pdbx_strand_id
1 'polypeptide(L)'
;MQHSSMKKGRVVVGMSGGVDSSVSAWLLKQQGYEVIGLFMKNWEDDDDSEYCSSRQDWLDAASVADLVGVDIEAVNFAAEYKDRVFAEFLREYSAGRTPNPDVLCNAEIKFKAFLDHAMSLGADLIATGHYARVRAVEVAGRTQYQLLKGLDSSKDQ
;
A
#
# COMPACT_ATOMS: atom_id res chain seq x y z
N MET A 1 -36.88 -7.73 0.31
CA MET A 1 -36.30 -7.02 1.48
C MET A 1 -34.80 -6.91 1.23
N GLN A 2 -34.31 -5.73 0.85
CA GLN A 2 -32.88 -5.50 0.64
C GLN A 2 -32.20 -5.46 2.02
N HIS A 3 -31.39 -6.48 2.32
CA HIS A 3 -30.45 -6.40 3.44
C HIS A 3 -29.37 -5.40 3.04
N SER A 4 -29.49 -4.15 3.50
CA SER A 4 -28.34 -3.24 3.53
C SER A 4 -27.37 -3.82 4.57
N SER A 5 -26.40 -4.60 4.09
CA SER A 5 -25.24 -5.00 4.89
C SER A 5 -24.53 -3.72 5.31
N MET A 6 -24.56 -3.37 6.61
CA MET A 6 -23.73 -2.28 7.11
C MET A 6 -22.27 -2.62 6.78
N LYS A 7 -21.63 -1.77 5.96
CA LYS A 7 -20.23 -1.90 5.58
C LYS A 7 -19.38 -1.85 6.86
N LYS A 8 -18.42 -2.77 6.98
CA LYS A 8 -17.54 -2.87 8.17
C LYS A 8 -16.63 -1.66 8.40
N GLY A 9 -16.53 -0.78 7.42
CA GLY A 9 -15.64 0.38 7.36
C GLY A 9 -15.07 0.53 5.96
N ARG A 10 -14.41 1.68 5.71
CA ARG A 10 -13.70 1.97 4.47
C ARG A 10 -12.23 1.60 4.62
N VAL A 11 -11.71 0.82 3.67
CA VAL A 11 -10.32 0.41 3.58
C VAL A 11 -9.71 0.88 2.27
N VAL A 12 -8.63 1.63 2.34
CA VAL A 12 -7.85 1.99 1.14
C VAL A 12 -6.72 0.98 0.99
N VAL A 13 -6.64 0.33 -0.17
CA VAL A 13 -5.66 -0.71 -0.46
C VAL A 13 -4.61 -0.15 -1.42
N GLY A 14 -3.34 -0.16 -1.02
CA GLY A 14 -2.24 0.13 -1.94
C GLY A 14 -2.14 -0.95 -3.02
N MET A 15 -2.46 -0.61 -4.26
CA MET A 15 -2.46 -1.52 -5.41
C MET A 15 -1.30 -1.19 -6.35
N SER A 16 -0.34 -2.11 -6.49
CA SER A 16 0.88 -1.89 -7.29
C SER A 16 0.85 -2.55 -8.68
N GLY A 17 -0.28 -3.10 -9.10
CA GLY A 17 -0.38 -4.00 -10.27
C GLY A 17 0.01 -5.45 -9.97
N GLY A 18 0.58 -5.71 -8.78
CA GLY A 18 0.97 -7.05 -8.35
C GLY A 18 -0.19 -7.93 -7.88
N VAL A 19 0.05 -9.25 -7.87
CA VAL A 19 -0.93 -10.27 -7.43
C VAL A 19 -1.29 -10.11 -5.95
N ASP A 20 -0.33 -9.76 -5.10
CA ASP A 20 -0.55 -9.73 -3.64
C ASP A 20 -1.54 -8.63 -3.23
N SER A 21 -1.38 -7.42 -3.77
CA SER A 21 -2.31 -6.32 -3.55
C SER A 21 -3.67 -6.59 -4.18
N SER A 22 -3.69 -7.26 -5.34
CA SER A 22 -4.91 -7.65 -6.05
C SER A 22 -5.77 -8.60 -5.20
N VAL A 23 -5.15 -9.66 -4.69
CA VAL A 23 -5.81 -10.64 -3.82
C VAL A 23 -6.21 -9.99 -2.49
N SER A 24 -5.39 -9.09 -1.94
CA SER A 24 -5.72 -8.34 -0.72
C SER A 24 -7.00 -7.52 -0.88
N ALA A 25 -7.14 -6.75 -1.97
CA ALA A 25 -8.35 -5.99 -2.27
C ALA A 25 -9.58 -6.90 -2.41
N TRP A 26 -9.43 -8.01 -3.14
CA TRP A 26 -10.51 -8.99 -3.32
C TRP A 26 -10.95 -9.63 -1.99
N LEU A 27 -10.01 -10.05 -1.14
CA LEU A 27 -10.30 -10.65 0.17
C LEU A 27 -11.03 -9.66 1.10
N LEU A 28 -10.63 -8.39 1.12
CA LEU A 28 -11.29 -7.36 1.92
C LEU A 28 -12.71 -7.08 1.42
N LYS A 29 -12.90 -7.02 0.09
CA LYS A 29 -14.23 -6.87 -0.50
C LYS A 29 -15.14 -8.05 -0.14
N GLN A 30 -14.65 -9.28 -0.24
CA GLN A 30 -15.37 -10.49 0.18
C GLN A 30 -15.75 -10.47 1.66
N GLN A 31 -14.94 -9.84 2.52
CA GLN A 31 -15.22 -9.68 3.95
C GLN A 31 -16.27 -8.60 4.27
N GLY A 32 -16.74 -7.85 3.27
CA GLY A 32 -17.78 -6.83 3.40
C GLY A 32 -17.28 -5.41 3.71
N TYR A 33 -15.99 -5.12 3.48
CA TYR A 33 -15.45 -3.77 3.55
C TYR A 33 -15.81 -2.96 2.30
N GLU A 34 -15.90 -1.65 2.47
CA GLU A 34 -15.82 -0.73 1.33
C GLU A 34 -14.36 -0.56 0.97
N VAL A 35 -13.98 -1.01 -0.23
CA VAL A 35 -12.58 -1.01 -0.68
C VAL A 35 -12.40 0.04 -1.76
N ILE A 36 -11.37 0.87 -1.58
CA ILE A 36 -10.86 1.79 -2.61
C ILE A 36 -9.41 1.38 -2.87
N GLY A 37 -9.06 1.12 -4.13
CA GLY A 37 -7.69 0.93 -4.56
C GLY A 37 -6.95 2.25 -4.67
N LEU A 38 -5.66 2.26 -4.35
CA LEU A 38 -4.80 3.42 -4.56
C LEU A 38 -3.48 2.97 -5.17
N PHE A 39 -3.22 3.43 -6.39
CA PHE A 39 -1.95 3.25 -7.09
C PHE A 39 -1.01 4.40 -6.77
N MET A 40 0.21 4.09 -6.34
CA MET A 40 1.21 5.09 -5.98
C MET A 40 2.29 5.17 -7.06
N LYS A 41 2.36 6.30 -7.77
CA LYS A 41 3.50 6.62 -8.62
C LYS A 41 4.57 7.31 -7.78
N ASN A 42 5.66 6.61 -7.49
CA ASN A 42 6.73 7.10 -6.62
C ASN A 42 8.02 7.48 -7.36
N TRP A 43 8.02 7.37 -8.69
CA TRP A 43 9.19 7.63 -9.52
C TRP A 43 8.75 8.17 -10.89
N GLU A 44 9.49 9.14 -11.42
CA GLU A 44 9.16 9.85 -12.67
C GLU A 44 10.22 9.72 -13.77
N ASP A 45 11.48 9.34 -13.44
CA ASP A 45 12.60 9.45 -14.40
C ASP A 45 12.49 8.51 -15.64
N ASP A 46 11.53 7.58 -15.67
CA ASP A 46 11.32 6.63 -16.78
C ASP A 46 10.16 6.99 -17.72
N ASP A 47 9.49 8.14 -17.52
CA ASP A 47 8.30 8.54 -18.28
C ASP A 47 8.56 8.80 -19.78
N ASP A 48 9.78 9.18 -20.14
CA ASP A 48 10.19 9.48 -21.53
C ASP A 48 10.70 8.25 -22.31
N SER A 49 10.71 7.07 -21.67
CA SER A 49 11.12 5.82 -22.32
C SER A 49 9.97 5.18 -23.09
N GLU A 50 10.27 4.48 -24.20
CA GLU A 50 9.29 3.72 -24.98
C GLU A 50 8.60 2.61 -24.14
N TYR A 51 9.17 2.26 -22.99
CA TYR A 51 8.69 1.24 -22.07
C TYR A 51 8.58 1.79 -20.63
N CYS A 52 7.52 2.54 -20.35
CA CYS A 52 7.22 3.00 -19.00
C CYS A 52 6.57 1.86 -18.19
N SER A 53 7.35 1.21 -17.31
CA SER A 53 6.90 0.12 -16.42
C SER A 53 5.73 0.55 -15.53
N SER A 54 5.79 1.77 -14.97
CA SER A 54 4.74 2.31 -14.11
C SER A 54 3.39 2.44 -14.81
N ARG A 55 3.39 2.69 -16.14
CA ARG A 55 2.17 2.71 -16.95
C ARG A 55 1.56 1.31 -17.07
N GLN A 56 2.39 0.28 -17.27
CA GLN A 56 1.91 -1.09 -17.33
C GLN A 56 1.34 -1.53 -15.97
N ASP A 57 2.05 -1.23 -14.87
CA ASP A 57 1.59 -1.54 -13.52
C ASP A 57 0.27 -0.83 -13.19
N TRP A 58 0.09 0.41 -13.64
CA TRP A 58 -1.19 1.14 -13.53
C TRP A 58 -2.31 0.44 -14.30
N LEU A 59 -2.05 0.02 -15.55
CA LEU A 59 -3.03 -0.69 -16.37
C LEU A 59 -3.44 -2.02 -15.72
N ASP A 60 -2.48 -2.75 -15.15
CA ASP A 60 -2.75 -4.02 -14.45
C ASP A 60 -3.56 -3.77 -13.16
N ALA A 61 -3.19 -2.75 -12.37
CA ALA A 61 -3.93 -2.37 -11.17
C ALA A 61 -5.38 -1.95 -11.49
N ALA A 62 -5.57 -1.13 -12.53
CA ALA A 62 -6.89 -0.68 -12.97
C ALA A 62 -7.74 -1.84 -13.52
N SER A 63 -7.14 -2.73 -14.30
CA SER A 63 -7.83 -3.91 -14.85
C SER A 63 -8.30 -4.86 -13.75
N VAL A 64 -7.46 -5.09 -12.73
CA VAL A 64 -7.87 -5.88 -11.57
C VAL A 64 -8.93 -5.16 -10.74
N ALA A 65 -8.79 -3.85 -10.53
CA ALA A 65 -9.78 -3.07 -9.79
C ALA A 65 -11.17 -3.19 -10.43
N ASP A 66 -11.26 -3.09 -11.76
CA ASP A 66 -12.50 -3.31 -12.52
C ASP A 66 -13.02 -4.74 -12.34
N LEU A 67 -12.17 -5.75 -12.50
CA LEU A 67 -12.55 -7.16 -12.34
C LEU A 67 -13.06 -7.48 -10.91
N VAL A 68 -12.42 -6.93 -9.89
CA VAL A 68 -12.83 -7.08 -8.49
C VAL A 68 -14.05 -6.21 -8.19
N GLY A 69 -14.27 -5.12 -8.95
CA GLY A 69 -15.33 -4.13 -8.82
C GLY A 69 -15.08 -3.12 -7.70
N VAL A 70 -13.85 -2.61 -7.59
CA VAL A 70 -13.46 -1.56 -6.64
C VAL A 70 -13.04 -0.31 -7.40
N ASP A 71 -13.36 0.86 -6.86
CA ASP A 71 -12.84 2.12 -7.40
C ASP A 71 -11.33 2.18 -7.16
N ILE A 72 -10.57 2.78 -8.08
CA ILE A 72 -9.13 2.95 -7.95
C ILE A 72 -8.70 4.36 -8.35
N GLU A 73 -7.81 4.95 -7.57
CA GLU A 73 -7.23 6.26 -7.82
C GLU A 73 -5.71 6.15 -7.95
N ALA A 74 -5.10 7.07 -8.69
CA ALA A 74 -3.65 7.18 -8.82
C ALA A 74 -3.17 8.45 -8.13
N VAL A 75 -2.13 8.33 -7.30
CA VAL A 75 -1.49 9.44 -6.59
C VAL A 75 -0.01 9.44 -6.89
N ASN A 76 0.55 10.63 -7.07
CA ASN A 76 1.96 10.82 -7.30
C ASN A 76 2.65 11.24 -6.00
N PHE A 77 3.57 10.40 -5.51
CA PHE A 77 4.43 10.67 -4.35
C PHE A 77 5.92 10.70 -4.75
N ALA A 78 6.23 10.97 -6.02
CA ALA A 78 7.60 10.98 -6.52
C ALA A 78 8.46 12.06 -5.83
N ALA A 79 7.87 13.22 -5.51
CA ALA A 79 8.56 14.27 -4.76
C ALA A 79 8.93 13.79 -3.34
N GLU A 80 7.97 13.22 -2.61
CA GLU A 80 8.20 12.69 -1.27
C GLU A 80 9.21 11.55 -1.28
N TYR A 81 9.13 10.65 -2.27
CA TYR A 81 10.08 9.55 -2.43
C TYR A 81 11.50 10.07 -2.69
N LYS A 82 11.64 11.03 -3.60
CA LYS A 82 12.95 11.64 -3.93
C LYS A 82 13.58 12.28 -2.70
N ASP A 83 12.81 13.06 -1.95
CA ASP A 83 13.31 13.82 -0.80
C ASP A 83 13.58 12.95 0.42
N ARG A 84 12.71 11.96 0.70
CA ARG A 84 12.73 11.22 1.97
C ARG A 84 13.38 9.84 1.87
N VAL A 85 13.47 9.26 0.68
CA VAL A 85 14.00 7.91 0.46
C VAL A 85 15.26 7.97 -0.41
N PHE A 86 15.18 8.59 -1.58
CA PHE A 86 16.29 8.56 -2.54
C PHE A 86 17.47 9.44 -2.11
N ALA A 87 17.21 10.64 -1.56
CA ALA A 87 18.26 11.49 -1.01
C ALA A 87 19.04 10.81 0.13
N GLU A 88 18.33 10.07 1.00
CA GLU A 88 18.93 9.25 2.06
C GLU A 88 19.79 8.14 1.47
N PHE A 89 19.25 7.39 0.51
CA PHE A 89 19.96 6.34 -0.20
C PHE A 89 21.30 6.83 -0.78
N LEU A 90 21.31 7.96 -1.49
CA LEU A 90 22.52 8.54 -2.07
C LEU A 90 23.52 8.98 -0.99
N ARG A 91 23.04 9.54 0.12
CA ARG A 91 23.91 9.95 1.23
C ARG A 91 24.60 8.76 1.89
N GLU A 92 23.86 7.69 2.13
CA GLU A 92 24.39 6.46 2.74
C GLU A 92 25.44 5.80 1.84
N TYR A 93 25.18 5.73 0.53
CA TYR A 93 26.15 5.25 -0.46
C TYR A 93 27.41 6.12 -0.50
N SER A 94 27.26 7.44 -0.49
CA SER A 94 28.39 8.38 -0.48
C SER A 94 29.26 8.23 0.76
N ALA A 95 28.68 7.73 1.86
CA ALA A 95 29.39 7.44 3.09
C ALA A 95 29.91 5.98 3.19
N GLY A 96 29.88 5.23 2.09
CA GLY A 96 30.42 3.87 2.00
C GLY A 96 29.56 2.79 2.69
N ARG A 97 28.28 3.06 2.95
CA ARG A 97 27.33 2.12 3.53
C ARG A 97 26.43 1.52 2.44
N THR A 98 25.82 0.38 2.77
CA THR A 98 24.80 -0.26 1.93
C THR A 98 23.42 0.01 2.54
N PRO A 99 22.69 1.04 2.09
CA PRO A 99 21.34 1.34 2.60
C PRO A 99 20.31 0.32 2.11
N ASN A 100 19.19 0.26 2.83
CA ASN A 100 17.98 -0.43 2.38
C ASN A 100 16.86 0.61 2.15
N PRO A 101 16.63 1.04 0.89
CA PRO A 101 15.63 2.06 0.58
C PRO A 101 14.20 1.58 0.84
N ASP A 102 13.92 0.27 0.80
CA ASP A 102 12.56 -0.27 0.99
C ASP A 102 12.06 -0.08 2.43
N VAL A 103 12.97 -0.17 3.41
CA VAL A 103 12.64 0.12 4.82
C VAL A 103 12.15 1.57 4.97
N LEU A 104 12.82 2.51 4.30
CA LEU A 104 12.43 3.93 4.32
C LEU A 104 11.20 4.19 3.47
N CYS A 105 11.05 3.54 2.33
CA CYS A 105 9.85 3.61 1.50
C CYS A 105 8.61 3.18 2.30
N ASN A 106 8.70 2.10 3.07
CA ASN A 106 7.63 1.69 3.97
C ASN A 106 7.35 2.79 5.02
N ALA A 107 8.37 3.27 5.73
CA ALA A 107 8.18 4.24 6.81
C ALA A 107 7.67 5.61 6.34
N GLU A 108 8.20 6.15 5.25
CA GLU A 108 7.95 7.53 4.82
C GLU A 108 6.90 7.66 3.72
N ILE A 109 6.70 6.61 2.91
CA ILE A 109 5.73 6.61 1.81
C ILE A 109 4.54 5.74 2.16
N LYS A 110 4.70 4.42 2.28
CA LYS A 110 3.57 3.50 2.40
C LYS A 110 2.81 3.61 3.73
N PHE A 111 3.47 3.92 4.84
CA PHE A 111 2.79 4.03 6.15
C PHE A 111 2.71 5.46 6.66
N LYS A 112 3.03 6.44 5.81
CA LYS A 112 2.94 7.87 6.13
C LYS A 112 2.24 8.66 5.02
N ALA A 113 2.91 8.96 3.89
CA ALA A 113 2.26 9.71 2.80
C ALA A 113 0.97 9.03 2.28
N PHE A 114 1.02 7.71 2.09
CA PHE A 114 -0.16 6.92 1.72
C PHE A 114 -1.22 6.91 2.82
N LEU A 115 -0.82 6.75 4.09
CA LEU A 115 -1.75 6.76 5.22
C LEU A 115 -2.48 8.11 5.34
N ASP A 116 -1.72 9.21 5.27
CA ASP A 116 -2.26 10.57 5.33
C ASP A 116 -3.25 10.82 4.19
N HIS A 117 -2.90 10.39 2.97
CA HIS A 117 -3.80 10.47 1.83
C HIS A 117 -5.06 9.62 2.02
N ALA A 118 -4.92 8.37 2.46
CA ALA A 118 -6.06 7.49 2.72
C ALA A 118 -7.01 8.05 3.80
N MET A 119 -6.46 8.67 4.85
CA MET A 119 -7.26 9.37 5.85
C MET A 119 -8.06 10.53 5.25
N SER A 120 -7.49 11.26 4.28
CA SER A 120 -8.22 12.32 3.56
C SER A 120 -9.38 11.78 2.70
N LEU A 121 -9.28 10.52 2.25
CA LEU A 121 -10.37 9.78 1.59
C LEU A 121 -11.39 9.19 2.58
N GLY A 122 -11.26 9.47 3.88
CA GLY A 122 -12.15 8.97 4.92
C GLY A 122 -11.98 7.48 5.22
N ALA A 123 -10.76 6.95 5.02
CA ALA A 123 -10.45 5.56 5.36
C ALA A 123 -10.43 5.33 6.88
N ASP A 124 -11.03 4.23 7.32
CA ASP A 124 -10.87 3.73 8.69
C ASP A 124 -9.58 2.92 8.83
N LEU A 125 -9.14 2.29 7.73
CA LEU A 125 -7.97 1.42 7.66
C LEU A 125 -7.25 1.60 6.32
N ILE A 126 -5.95 1.33 6.31
CA ILE A 126 -5.22 1.03 5.08
C ILE A 126 -4.84 -0.45 5.03
N ALA A 127 -4.65 -0.96 3.82
CA ALA A 127 -4.12 -2.30 3.59
C ALA A 127 -3.10 -2.29 2.46
N THR A 128 -2.24 -3.30 2.48
CA THR A 128 -1.17 -3.51 1.48
C THR A 128 -1.04 -5.00 1.21
N GLY A 129 -0.36 -5.37 0.11
CA GLY A 129 -0.03 -6.76 -0.19
C GLY A 129 1.14 -7.35 0.61
N HIS A 130 1.56 -6.73 1.72
CA HIS A 130 2.68 -7.27 2.50
C HIS A 130 2.33 -8.58 3.19
N TYR A 131 3.25 -9.53 3.15
CA TYR A 131 3.16 -10.81 3.87
C TYR A 131 3.55 -10.66 5.35
N ALA A 132 2.80 -9.81 6.03
CA ALA A 132 2.90 -9.60 7.47
C ALA A 132 1.51 -9.69 8.09
N ARG A 133 1.45 -9.77 9.42
CA ARG A 133 0.17 -9.83 10.15
C ARG A 133 0.16 -8.81 11.26
N VAL A 134 -1.05 -8.33 11.57
CA VAL A 134 -1.29 -7.46 12.71
C VAL A 134 -2.25 -8.15 13.66
N ARG A 135 -1.96 -8.11 14.97
CA ARG A 135 -2.86 -8.59 16.01
C ARG A 135 -3.17 -7.48 16.99
N ALA A 136 -4.46 -7.25 17.22
CA ALA A 136 -4.93 -6.44 18.34
C ALA A 136 -4.93 -7.27 19.63
N VAL A 137 -4.40 -6.71 20.71
CA VAL A 137 -4.40 -7.30 22.04
C VAL A 137 -4.85 -6.28 23.07
N GLU A 138 -5.63 -6.70 24.07
CA GLU A 138 -6.02 -5.83 25.17
C GLU A 138 -4.97 -5.89 26.29
N VAL A 139 -4.35 -4.75 26.58
CA VAL A 139 -3.33 -4.61 27.63
C VAL A 139 -3.70 -3.44 28.52
N ALA A 140 -3.95 -3.73 29.80
CA ALA A 140 -4.34 -2.73 30.80
C ALA A 140 -5.54 -1.85 30.36
N GLY A 141 -6.54 -2.46 29.70
CA GLY A 141 -7.75 -1.77 29.24
C GLY A 141 -7.56 -0.89 28.00
N ARG A 142 -6.45 -1.07 27.27
CA ARG A 142 -6.20 -0.41 25.98
C ARG A 142 -5.87 -1.44 24.92
N THR A 143 -6.42 -1.24 23.72
CA THR A 143 -6.03 -2.00 22.54
C THR A 143 -4.61 -1.61 22.12
N GLN A 144 -3.73 -2.59 22.02
CA GLN A 144 -2.40 -2.47 21.42
C GLN A 144 -2.33 -3.31 20.15
N TYR A 145 -1.61 -2.83 19.15
CA TYR A 145 -1.39 -3.56 17.90
C TYR A 145 0.04 -4.10 17.87
N GLN A 146 0.17 -5.38 17.49
CA GLN A 146 1.44 -6.07 17.37
C GLN A 146 1.68 -6.46 15.91
N LEU A 147 2.86 -6.14 15.38
CA LEU A 147 3.35 -6.65 14.11
C LEU A 147 3.86 -8.09 14.30
N LEU A 148 3.38 -8.99 13.46
CA LEU A 148 3.68 -10.41 13.49
C LEU A 148 4.19 -10.85 12.12
N LYS A 149 5.06 -11.86 12.13
CA LYS A 149 5.53 -12.52 10.92
C LYS A 149 4.40 -13.11 10.09
N GLY A 150 4.59 -13.17 8.77
CA GLY A 150 3.82 -14.01 7.86
C GLY A 150 3.77 -15.47 8.33
N LEU A 151 2.75 -16.21 7.88
CA LEU A 151 2.63 -17.64 8.21
C LEU A 151 3.71 -18.48 7.52
N ASP A 152 4.01 -18.14 6.27
CA ASP A 152 5.14 -18.70 5.53
C ASP A 152 6.40 -17.88 5.83
N SER A 153 7.31 -18.46 6.60
CA SER A 153 8.57 -17.82 6.98
C SER A 153 9.49 -17.50 5.80
N SER A 154 9.32 -18.14 4.65
CA SER A 154 10.11 -17.88 3.45
C SER A 154 9.59 -16.67 2.65
N LYS A 155 8.38 -16.21 2.95
CA LYS A 155 7.71 -15.07 2.32
C LYS A 155 7.43 -13.92 3.28
N ASP A 156 7.73 -14.09 4.56
CA ASP A 156 7.64 -13.05 5.60
C ASP A 156 8.38 -11.77 5.17
N GLN A 157 7.70 -10.62 5.29
CA GLN A 157 8.18 -9.29 4.87
C GLN A 157 8.20 -8.32 6.05
#